data_AF-A0A8S3SKJ2-F1
#
_entry.id   AF-A0A8S3SKJ2-F1
#
_cell.length_a   1.000
_cell.length_b   1.000
_cell.length_c   1.000
_cell.angle_alpha   90.00
_cell.angle_beta   90.00
_cell.angle_gamma   90.00
#
_symmetry.space_group_name_H-M   'P 1'
#
loop_
_entity.id
_entity.type
_entity.pdbx_description
1 polymer ?
#
loop_
_entity_poly.entity_id
_entity_poly.type
_entity_poly.pdbx_seq_one_letter_code
_entity_poly.pdbx_strand_id
1 'polypeptide(L)'
;MAVTTKLDVLLHNINLDYFKDKTLTGRSKDQGYNYFTLGYIHSINLCEINANEVDIKAKCYRSMRKNEAPHKVNITVMKDEKIISDSNCTCVAGLSGTCSHVVGLVHTICHYQNLNLKEVPSELSATSFPQQWHKPRGRKIKAQPVVSMTLANPTTPTSERKRKPVFTEIPQVDLPGSSSSAILKLKEEDEIPLSYLLQENATTIDTRLGKVQTGSLLYFHVSKI
;
A
#
# COMPACT_ATOMS: atom_id res chain seq x y z
N MET A 1 -29.72 15.01 20.01
CA MET A 1 -29.33 13.81 19.24
C MET A 1 -28.11 13.20 19.91
N ALA A 2 -28.22 11.99 20.45
CA ALA A 2 -27.09 11.31 21.06
C ALA A 2 -26.28 10.60 19.97
N VAL A 3 -25.03 11.01 19.79
CA VAL A 3 -24.08 10.30 18.92
C VAL A 3 -23.56 9.09 19.69
N THR A 4 -23.66 7.90 19.10
CA THR A 4 -23.23 6.64 19.69
C THR A 4 -22.45 5.81 18.68
N THR A 5 -21.60 4.92 19.19
CA THR A 5 -20.87 3.91 18.39
C THR A 5 -21.46 2.52 18.59
N LYS A 6 -22.52 2.38 19.39
CA LYS A 6 -23.14 1.09 19.72
C LYS A 6 -24.00 0.60 18.55
N LEU A 7 -23.69 -0.60 18.06
CA LEU A 7 -24.40 -1.20 16.93
C LEU A 7 -25.79 -1.71 17.31
N ASP A 8 -26.06 -1.92 18.61
CA ASP A 8 -27.35 -2.36 19.15
C ASP A 8 -28.53 -1.42 18.79
N VAL A 9 -28.22 -0.18 18.42
CA VAL A 9 -29.22 0.81 17.98
C VAL A 9 -29.80 0.46 16.61
N LEU A 10 -29.08 -0.32 15.81
CA LEU A 10 -29.51 -0.74 14.47
C LEU A 10 -30.35 -2.01 14.52
N LEU A 11 -31.30 -2.13 13.58
CA LEU A 11 -31.91 -3.42 13.27
C LEU A 11 -30.85 -4.44 12.87
N HIS A 12 -31.03 -5.70 13.27
CA HIS A 12 -30.25 -6.79 12.69
C HIS A 12 -30.53 -6.94 11.18
N ASN A 13 -29.46 -7.22 10.42
CA ASN A 13 -29.46 -7.56 9.00
C ASN A 13 -29.84 -6.41 8.04
N ILE A 14 -29.28 -5.22 8.25
CA ILE A 14 -29.33 -4.17 7.22
C ILE A 14 -28.64 -4.67 5.95
N ASN A 15 -29.31 -4.55 4.81
CA ASN A 15 -28.80 -5.01 3.53
C ASN A 15 -29.13 -4.01 2.40
N LEU A 16 -28.71 -4.34 1.17
CA LEU A 16 -28.96 -3.50 0.00
C LEU A 16 -30.41 -3.53 -0.50
N ASP A 17 -31.23 -4.50 -0.05
CA ASP A 17 -32.64 -4.58 -0.44
C ASP A 17 -33.48 -3.49 0.24
N TYR A 18 -32.92 -2.81 1.24
CA TYR A 18 -33.59 -1.70 1.94
C TYR A 18 -33.70 -0.44 1.04
N PHE A 19 -33.06 -0.42 -0.12
CA PHE A 19 -33.28 0.58 -1.18
C PHE A 19 -34.54 0.26 -2.01
N LYS A 20 -35.71 0.20 -1.38
CA LYS A 20 -36.96 -0.20 -2.05
C LYS A 20 -37.33 0.73 -3.23
N ASP A 21 -37.14 2.03 -3.06
CA ASP A 21 -37.56 3.04 -4.04
C ASP A 21 -36.48 3.36 -5.09
N LYS A 22 -35.27 2.79 -4.93
CA LYS A 22 -34.12 3.16 -5.76
C LYS A 22 -33.41 1.91 -6.32
N THR A 23 -33.36 1.81 -7.64
CA THR A 23 -32.61 0.73 -8.29
C THR A 23 -31.10 0.99 -8.24
N LEU A 24 -30.36 0.11 -7.57
CA LEU A 24 -28.90 0.13 -7.57
C LEU A 24 -28.32 -0.39 -8.89
N THR A 25 -27.51 0.42 -9.56
CA THR A 25 -26.77 0.01 -10.76
C THR A 25 -25.74 -1.09 -10.46
N GLY A 26 -25.45 -1.98 -11.42
CA GLY A 26 -24.41 -3.00 -11.24
C GLY A 26 -23.04 -2.40 -10.87
N ARG A 27 -22.67 -1.30 -11.55
CA ARG A 27 -21.43 -0.55 -11.25
C ARG A 27 -21.37 -0.06 -9.80
N SER A 28 -22.47 0.45 -9.25
CA SER A 28 -22.47 0.94 -7.86
C SER A 28 -22.36 -0.19 -6.85
N LYS A 29 -22.95 -1.36 -7.14
CA LYS A 29 -22.78 -2.60 -6.36
C LYS A 29 -21.33 -3.05 -6.35
N ASP A 30 -20.72 -3.24 -7.52
CA ASP A 30 -19.34 -3.75 -7.63
C ASP A 30 -18.33 -2.79 -6.99
N GLN A 31 -18.44 -1.50 -7.30
CA GLN A 31 -17.52 -0.50 -6.75
C GLN A 31 -17.78 -0.25 -5.26
N GLY A 32 -19.02 -0.32 -4.80
CA GLY A 32 -19.37 -0.21 -3.39
C GLY A 32 -18.80 -1.35 -2.58
N TYR A 33 -18.89 -2.59 -3.09
CA TYR A 33 -18.24 -3.74 -2.48
C TYR A 33 -16.73 -3.56 -2.39
N ASN A 34 -16.08 -3.05 -3.45
CA ASN A 34 -14.65 -2.74 -3.43
C ASN A 34 -14.26 -1.71 -2.36
N TYR A 35 -15.06 -0.67 -2.15
CA TYR A 35 -14.80 0.31 -1.09
C TYR A 35 -14.89 -0.29 0.31
N PHE A 36 -15.84 -1.20 0.51
CA PHE A 36 -15.94 -1.99 1.74
C PHE A 36 -14.70 -2.89 1.92
N THR A 37 -14.39 -3.76 0.95
CA THR A 37 -13.30 -4.74 1.07
C THR A 37 -11.92 -4.10 1.22
N LEU A 38 -11.71 -2.94 0.61
CA LEU A 38 -10.43 -2.23 0.66
C LEU A 38 -10.32 -1.26 1.85
N GLY A 39 -11.31 -1.24 2.75
CA GLY A 39 -11.32 -0.40 3.95
C GLY A 39 -11.27 1.10 3.63
N TYR A 40 -12.06 1.54 2.63
CA TYR A 40 -12.15 2.97 2.27
C TYR A 40 -13.13 3.73 3.16
N ILE A 41 -14.07 3.02 3.78
CA ILE A 41 -15.08 3.60 4.67
C ILE A 41 -14.57 3.57 6.10
N HIS A 42 -14.68 4.70 6.77
CA HIS A 42 -14.11 4.91 8.09
C HIS A 42 -14.92 5.99 8.84
N SER A 43 -14.62 6.15 10.12
CA SER A 43 -15.23 7.15 11.02
C SER A 43 -16.76 7.07 11.04
N ILE A 44 -17.29 5.86 11.23
CA ILE A 44 -18.73 5.60 11.27
C ILE A 44 -19.27 6.03 12.64
N ASN A 45 -20.33 6.84 12.62
CA ASN A 45 -21.05 7.31 13.80
C ASN A 45 -22.55 7.06 13.60
N LEU A 46 -23.22 6.63 14.67
CA LEU A 46 -24.65 6.35 14.67
C LEU A 46 -25.35 7.41 15.53
N CYS A 47 -26.41 7.99 14.99
CA CYS A 47 -27.21 9.01 15.66
C CYS A 47 -28.66 8.55 15.68
N GLU A 48 -29.19 8.24 16.86
CA GLU A 48 -30.62 7.98 16.99
C GLU A 48 -31.36 9.32 16.94
N ILE A 49 -32.22 9.48 15.92
CA ILE A 49 -33.10 10.65 15.80
C ILE A 49 -34.32 10.39 16.68
N ASN A 50 -34.98 9.26 16.46
CA ASN A 50 -36.16 8.77 17.15
C ASN A 50 -36.01 7.27 17.42
N ALA A 51 -36.88 6.67 18.23
CA ALA A 51 -36.85 5.22 18.51
C ALA A 51 -36.87 4.36 17.23
N ASN A 52 -37.51 4.85 16.17
CA ASN A 52 -37.67 4.17 14.88
C ASN A 52 -36.65 4.62 13.80
N GLU A 53 -35.89 5.69 14.02
CA GLU A 53 -35.08 6.30 12.95
C GLU A 53 -33.64 6.54 13.40
N VAL A 54 -32.70 5.98 12.61
CA VAL A 54 -31.26 6.07 12.88
C VAL A 54 -30.55 6.68 11.69
N ASP A 55 -29.76 7.71 11.98
CA ASP A 55 -28.90 8.41 11.04
C ASP A 55 -27.48 7.90 11.16
N ILE A 56 -26.88 7.45 10.06
CA ILE A 56 -25.57 6.80 10.04
C ILE A 56 -24.61 7.60 9.17
N LYS A 57 -23.66 8.25 9.84
CA LYS A 57 -22.67 9.14 9.22
C LYS A 57 -21.34 8.43 9.11
N ALA A 58 -20.72 8.52 7.95
CA ALA A 58 -19.39 7.98 7.72
C ALA A 58 -18.57 8.87 6.79
N LYS A 59 -17.27 8.58 6.73
CA LYS A 59 -16.36 9.15 5.74
C LYS A 59 -15.87 8.04 4.81
N CYS A 60 -15.74 8.36 3.53
CA CYS A 60 -15.17 7.46 2.55
C CYS A 60 -13.98 8.13 1.87
N TYR A 61 -12.80 7.51 1.92
CA TYR A 61 -11.66 7.97 1.14
C TYR A 61 -11.99 7.98 -0.36
N ARG A 62 -11.35 8.88 -1.10
CA ARG A 62 -11.46 8.91 -2.56
C ARG A 62 -10.64 7.78 -3.16
N SER A 63 -11.17 7.12 -4.19
CA SER A 63 -10.45 6.08 -4.92
C SER A 63 -9.09 6.62 -5.39
N MET A 64 -8.02 5.85 -5.13
CA MET A 64 -6.63 6.18 -5.45
C MET A 64 -6.08 7.49 -4.84
N ARG A 65 -6.85 8.19 -3.99
CA ARG A 65 -6.51 9.52 -3.46
C ARG A 65 -6.84 9.61 -1.96
N LYS A 66 -6.28 8.70 -1.15
CA LYS A 66 -6.50 8.65 0.31
C LYS A 66 -6.03 9.92 1.06
N ASN A 67 -5.17 10.73 0.43
CA ASN A 67 -4.66 11.98 1.02
C ASN A 67 -5.59 13.18 0.78
N GLU A 68 -6.58 13.07 -0.12
CA GLU A 68 -7.57 14.12 -0.34
C GLU A 68 -8.68 14.06 0.71
N ALA A 69 -9.42 15.16 0.87
CA ALA A 69 -10.56 15.21 1.77
C ALA A 69 -11.59 14.12 1.40
N PRO A 70 -11.96 13.23 2.36
CA PRO A 70 -12.87 12.13 2.10
C PRO A 70 -14.29 12.64 1.82
N HIS A 71 -15.06 11.83 1.09
CA HIS A 71 -16.48 12.07 0.91
C HIS A 71 -17.22 11.85 2.22
N LYS A 72 -18.14 12.74 2.55
CA LYS A 72 -19.05 12.56 3.69
C LYS A 72 -20.25 11.79 3.16
N VAL A 73 -20.55 10.66 3.80
CA VAL A 73 -21.65 9.76 3.44
C VAL A 73 -22.61 9.72 4.61
N ASN A 74 -23.90 9.84 4.31
CA ASN A 74 -24.96 9.73 5.30
C ASN A 74 -26.07 8.84 4.78
N ILE A 75 -26.61 7.98 5.64
CA ILE A 75 -27.82 7.19 5.36
C ILE A 75 -28.75 7.25 6.57
N THR A 76 -30.04 7.37 6.30
CA THR A 76 -31.09 7.33 7.32
C THR A 76 -31.86 6.04 7.15
N VAL A 77 -31.99 5.27 8.24
CA VAL A 77 -32.63 3.96 8.24
C VAL A 77 -33.85 4.00 9.15
N MET A 78 -35.00 3.60 8.60
CA MET A 78 -36.22 3.37 9.37
C MET A 78 -36.29 1.91 9.80
N LYS A 79 -36.41 1.68 11.13
CA LYS A 79 -36.31 0.35 11.73
C LYS A 79 -37.54 -0.51 11.45
N ASP A 80 -38.74 0.04 11.58
CA ASP A 80 -39.97 -0.77 11.46
C ASP A 80 -40.21 -1.22 10.01
N GLU A 81 -39.92 -0.34 9.05
CA GLU A 81 -40.22 -0.59 7.63
C GLU A 81 -39.10 -1.31 6.88
N LYS A 82 -37.89 -1.39 7.47
CA LYS A 82 -36.68 -1.92 6.84
C LYS A 82 -36.39 -1.21 5.51
N ILE A 83 -36.32 0.12 5.57
CA ILE A 83 -36.10 1.00 4.41
C ILE A 83 -34.99 1.99 4.73
N ILE A 84 -34.15 2.26 3.73
CA ILE A 84 -33.24 3.41 3.75
C ILE A 84 -34.03 4.60 3.19
N SER A 85 -34.51 5.46 4.08
CA SER A 85 -35.39 6.59 3.73
C SER A 85 -34.65 7.69 2.99
N ASP A 86 -33.46 8.05 3.48
CA ASP A 86 -32.60 9.04 2.86
C ASP A 86 -31.15 8.55 2.76
N SER A 87 -30.46 9.01 1.74
CA SER A 87 -29.08 8.65 1.43
C SER A 87 -28.42 9.81 0.69
N ASN A 88 -27.32 10.33 1.25
CA ASN A 88 -26.61 11.46 0.71
C ASN A 88 -25.10 11.21 0.73
N CYS A 89 -24.40 11.66 -0.31
CA CYS A 89 -22.96 11.64 -0.38
C CYS A 89 -22.44 12.91 -1.06
N THR A 90 -21.29 13.43 -0.62
CA THR A 90 -20.68 14.62 -1.21
C THR A 90 -19.97 14.37 -2.56
N CYS A 91 -20.07 13.16 -3.13
CA CYS A 91 -19.54 12.88 -4.47
C CYS A 91 -20.50 13.37 -5.57
N VAL A 92 -20.01 13.47 -6.80
CA VAL A 92 -20.80 13.94 -7.97
C VAL A 92 -22.08 13.11 -8.17
N ALA A 93 -22.01 11.79 -8.00
CA ALA A 93 -23.16 10.89 -8.11
C ALA A 93 -24.02 10.84 -6.83
N GLY A 94 -23.64 11.56 -5.77
CA GLY A 94 -24.21 11.40 -4.43
C GLY A 94 -25.62 11.96 -4.27
N LEU A 95 -26.02 12.89 -5.15
CA LEU A 95 -27.39 13.43 -5.24
C LEU A 95 -28.44 12.35 -5.53
N SER A 96 -28.05 11.25 -6.19
CA SER A 96 -28.95 10.12 -6.45
C SER A 96 -29.24 9.27 -5.20
N GLY A 97 -28.39 9.36 -4.17
CA GLY A 97 -28.42 8.51 -2.98
C GLY A 97 -28.00 7.05 -3.20
N THR A 98 -27.68 6.63 -4.44
CA THR A 98 -27.29 5.25 -4.77
C THR A 98 -25.85 5.10 -5.26
N CYS A 99 -25.02 6.11 -4.97
CA CYS A 99 -23.62 6.08 -5.36
C CYS A 99 -22.86 4.92 -4.69
N SER A 100 -21.74 4.50 -5.29
CA SER A 100 -20.91 3.40 -4.77
C SER A 100 -20.41 3.63 -3.34
N HIS A 101 -20.20 4.87 -2.90
CA HIS A 101 -19.82 5.16 -1.52
C HIS A 101 -20.92 4.82 -0.49
N VAL A 102 -22.18 5.11 -0.83
CA VAL A 102 -23.34 4.77 0.00
C VAL A 102 -23.51 3.25 0.08
N VAL A 103 -23.43 2.57 -1.07
CA VAL A 103 -23.50 1.10 -1.14
C VAL A 103 -22.40 0.45 -0.30
N GLY A 104 -21.17 0.98 -0.38
CA GLY A 104 -20.09 0.51 0.45
C GLY A 104 -20.37 0.67 1.94
N LEU A 105 -20.96 1.80 2.37
CA LEU A 105 -21.31 2.03 3.79
C LEU A 105 -22.28 0.96 4.29
N VAL A 106 -23.30 0.63 3.49
CA VAL A 106 -24.26 -0.44 3.82
C VAL A 106 -23.56 -1.79 3.94
N HIS A 107 -22.63 -2.13 3.04
CA HIS A 107 -21.84 -3.36 3.17
C HIS A 107 -21.00 -3.40 4.45
N THR A 108 -20.36 -2.28 4.82
CA THR A 108 -19.58 -2.20 6.07
C THR A 108 -20.44 -2.45 7.30
N ILE A 109 -21.63 -1.85 7.37
CA ILE A 109 -22.56 -2.03 8.49
C ILE A 109 -23.09 -3.47 8.53
N CYS A 110 -23.51 -4.00 7.39
CA CYS A 110 -23.95 -5.39 7.25
C CYS A 110 -22.86 -6.35 7.74
N HIS A 111 -21.60 -6.10 7.37
CA HIS A 111 -20.47 -6.90 7.82
C HIS A 111 -20.26 -6.85 9.34
N TYR A 112 -20.35 -5.66 9.96
CA TYR A 112 -20.25 -5.55 11.41
C TYR A 112 -21.35 -6.30 12.15
N GLN A 113 -22.56 -6.30 11.60
CA GLN A 113 -23.68 -7.07 12.14
C GLN A 113 -23.47 -8.58 11.98
N ASN A 114 -22.99 -9.03 10.82
CA ASN A 114 -22.68 -10.44 10.58
C ASN A 114 -21.55 -10.98 11.49
N LEU A 115 -20.64 -10.10 11.91
CA LEU A 115 -19.60 -10.40 12.90
C LEU A 115 -20.10 -10.30 14.36
N ASN A 116 -21.36 -9.93 14.59
CA ASN A 116 -21.96 -9.72 15.91
C ASN A 116 -21.15 -8.74 16.79
N LEU A 117 -20.62 -7.68 16.17
CA LEU A 117 -19.91 -6.63 16.90
C LEU A 117 -20.91 -5.79 17.71
N LYS A 118 -20.58 -5.53 18.99
CA LYS A 118 -21.41 -4.68 19.87
C LYS A 118 -21.24 -3.20 19.58
N GLU A 119 -20.06 -2.80 19.13
CA GLU A 119 -19.70 -1.41 18.86
C GLU A 119 -18.93 -1.32 17.54
N VAL A 120 -19.07 -0.19 16.86
CA VAL A 120 -18.27 0.17 15.69
C VAL A 120 -16.79 0.13 16.08
N PRO A 121 -15.94 -0.65 15.38
CA PRO A 121 -14.51 -0.71 15.68
C PRO A 121 -13.90 0.70 15.67
N SER A 122 -13.19 1.04 16.75
CA SER A 122 -12.43 2.28 16.80
C SER A 122 -11.31 2.25 15.76
N GLU A 123 -11.12 3.37 15.06
CA GLU A 123 -9.94 3.54 14.21
C GLU A 123 -8.70 3.55 15.11
N LEU A 124 -7.99 2.42 15.16
CA LEU A 124 -6.74 2.33 15.90
C LEU A 124 -5.71 3.27 15.26
N SER A 125 -5.00 4.02 16.12
CA SER A 125 -3.88 4.85 15.69
C SER A 125 -2.83 3.99 14.97
N ALA A 126 -2.12 4.56 14.01
CA ALA A 126 -0.98 3.92 13.36
C ALA A 126 0.08 3.42 14.37
N THR A 127 0.14 4.02 15.57
CA THR A 127 1.02 3.62 16.67
C THR A 127 0.53 2.39 17.46
N SER A 128 -0.76 2.04 17.35
CA SER A 128 -1.33 0.84 17.99
C SER A 128 -1.04 -0.44 17.19
N PHE A 129 -0.62 -0.30 15.93
CA PHE A 129 -0.17 -1.42 15.12
C PHE A 129 1.33 -1.69 15.35
N PRO A 130 1.76 -2.97 15.30
CA PRO A 130 3.18 -3.28 15.38
C PRO A 130 3.94 -2.60 14.24
N GLN A 131 5.14 -2.11 14.55
CA GLN A 131 5.99 -1.35 13.64
C GLN A 131 6.11 -2.01 12.26
N GLN A 132 5.55 -1.35 11.23
CA GLN A 132 5.52 -1.90 9.87
C GLN A 132 6.75 -1.54 9.02
N TRP A 133 7.66 -0.71 9.51
CA TRP A 133 8.80 -0.21 8.72
C TRP A 133 9.78 -1.34 8.32
N HIS A 134 9.85 -2.40 9.11
CA HIS A 134 10.64 -3.60 8.81
C HIS A 134 9.98 -4.54 7.80
N LYS A 135 8.69 -4.33 7.45
CA LYS A 135 8.03 -5.09 6.40
C LYS A 135 8.33 -4.43 5.05
N PRO A 136 9.16 -5.04 4.19
CA PRO A 136 9.49 -4.45 2.90
C PRO A 136 8.21 -4.26 2.07
N ARG A 137 8.07 -3.11 1.40
CA ARG A 137 6.92 -2.76 0.56
C ARG A 137 6.87 -3.58 -0.74
N GLY A 138 6.68 -4.90 -0.64
CA GLY A 138 6.58 -5.82 -1.77
C GLY A 138 7.76 -5.78 -2.75
N ARG A 139 7.74 -6.65 -3.77
CA ARG A 139 8.77 -6.73 -4.83
C ARG A 139 8.62 -5.63 -5.88
N LYS A 140 8.55 -4.35 -5.48
CA LYS A 140 8.47 -3.24 -6.45
C LYS A 140 9.83 -2.70 -6.88
N ILE A 141 10.91 -3.08 -6.19
CA ILE A 141 12.27 -2.66 -6.49
C ILE A 141 13.04 -3.90 -6.91
N LYS A 142 13.50 -3.95 -8.16
CA LYS A 142 14.45 -4.97 -8.62
C LYS A 142 15.79 -4.69 -7.96
N ALA A 143 16.46 -5.72 -7.46
CA ALA A 143 17.83 -5.59 -6.99
C ALA A 143 18.70 -5.08 -8.15
N GLN A 144 19.50 -4.07 -7.90
CA GLN A 144 20.37 -3.46 -8.89
C GLN A 144 21.67 -3.03 -8.18
N PRO A 145 22.85 -3.28 -8.77
CA PRO A 145 24.11 -2.91 -8.14
C PRO A 145 24.18 -1.39 -7.92
N VAL A 146 24.73 -0.97 -6.77
CA VAL A 146 24.81 0.44 -6.34
C VAL A 146 25.42 1.33 -7.43
N VAL A 147 26.43 0.82 -8.12
CA VAL A 147 27.14 1.47 -9.24
C VAL A 147 26.22 1.82 -10.43
N SER A 148 25.07 1.18 -10.53
CA SER A 148 24.09 1.43 -11.57
C SER A 148 22.82 2.11 -11.04
N MET A 149 22.78 2.43 -9.76
CA MET A 149 21.64 3.07 -9.13
C MET A 149 21.70 4.59 -9.34
N THR A 150 20.62 5.16 -9.87
CA THR A 150 20.50 6.61 -10.02
C THR A 150 20.03 7.22 -8.70
N LEU A 151 20.91 7.95 -8.03
CA LEU A 151 20.57 8.67 -6.79
C LEU A 151 19.99 10.04 -7.15
N ALA A 152 18.70 10.21 -6.89
CA ALA A 152 17.99 11.47 -7.13
C ALA A 152 17.11 11.80 -5.94
N ASN A 153 17.03 13.09 -5.58
CA ASN A 153 16.01 13.55 -4.64
C ASN A 153 14.61 13.30 -5.22
N PRO A 154 13.62 12.92 -4.39
CA PRO A 154 12.26 12.70 -4.85
C PRO A 154 11.71 13.97 -5.50
N THR A 155 11.08 13.80 -6.65
CA THR A 155 10.49 14.91 -7.42
C THR A 155 8.99 14.94 -7.15
N THR A 156 8.43 16.12 -6.89
CA THR A 156 6.96 16.28 -6.86
C THR A 156 6.43 16.31 -8.30
N PRO A 157 5.19 15.85 -8.56
CA PRO A 157 4.63 15.77 -9.92
C PRO A 157 4.52 17.13 -10.63
N THR A 158 4.65 18.23 -9.89
CA THR A 158 4.50 19.60 -10.39
C THR A 158 5.82 20.31 -10.66
N SER A 159 6.97 19.69 -10.38
CA SER A 159 8.27 20.34 -10.56
C SER A 159 9.20 19.53 -11.45
N GLU A 160 9.78 20.19 -12.45
CA GLU A 160 10.91 19.64 -13.19
C GLU A 160 12.16 19.65 -12.29
N ARG A 161 13.01 18.63 -12.43
CA ARG A 161 14.22 18.50 -11.62
C ARG A 161 15.18 19.65 -11.92
N LYS A 162 15.35 20.56 -10.95
CA LYS A 162 16.33 21.67 -11.02
C LYS A 162 17.79 21.21 -11.03
N ARG A 163 18.08 20.00 -10.55
CA ARG A 163 19.45 19.43 -10.50
C ARG A 163 19.46 18.07 -11.19
N LYS A 164 20.52 17.83 -11.97
CA LYS A 164 20.77 16.51 -12.56
C LYS A 164 20.98 15.49 -11.42
N PRO A 165 20.49 14.26 -11.58
CA PRO A 165 20.73 13.20 -10.60
C PRO A 165 22.24 12.93 -10.46
N VAL A 166 22.65 12.48 -9.28
CA VAL A 166 24.05 12.09 -9.05
C VAL A 166 24.22 10.67 -9.58
N PHE A 167 25.17 10.52 -10.49
CA PHE A 167 25.63 9.22 -10.97
C PHE A 167 26.86 8.83 -10.17
N THR A 168 26.94 7.58 -9.75
CA THR A 168 28.19 7.02 -9.27
C THR A 168 29.11 6.80 -10.47
N GLU A 169 30.08 7.68 -10.66
CA GLU A 169 31.16 7.45 -11.61
C GLU A 169 32.14 6.44 -11.01
N ILE A 170 32.47 5.40 -11.77
CA ILE A 170 33.54 4.48 -11.40
C ILE A 170 34.85 5.20 -11.75
N PRO A 171 35.76 5.46 -10.80
CA PRO A 171 37.09 5.92 -11.17
C PRO A 171 37.74 4.86 -12.06
N GLN A 172 38.37 5.27 -13.17
CA GLN A 172 39.26 4.36 -13.89
C GLN A 172 40.39 3.98 -12.93
N VAL A 173 40.32 2.78 -12.38
CA VAL A 173 41.36 2.22 -11.54
C VAL A 173 42.13 1.24 -12.40
N ASP A 174 43.34 1.62 -12.78
CA ASP A 174 44.30 0.65 -13.28
C ASP A 174 44.65 -0.27 -12.11
N LEU A 175 44.27 -1.54 -12.21
CA LEU A 175 44.69 -2.55 -11.25
C LEU A 175 46.22 -2.57 -11.25
N PRO A 176 46.89 -2.47 -10.09
CA PRO A 176 48.34 -2.49 -10.04
C PRO A 176 48.85 -3.81 -10.64
N GLY A 177 49.88 -3.72 -11.48
CA GLY A 177 50.56 -4.89 -12.04
C GLY A 177 51.05 -5.82 -10.92
N SER A 178 50.95 -7.13 -11.16
CA SER A 178 51.23 -8.18 -10.17
C SER A 178 52.74 -8.36 -9.90
N SER A 179 53.40 -7.39 -9.27
CA SER A 179 54.84 -7.45 -8.98
C SER A 179 55.17 -7.30 -7.49
N SER A 180 54.37 -7.90 -6.61
CA SER A 180 54.79 -8.11 -5.22
C SER A 180 55.24 -9.56 -5.06
N SER A 181 56.46 -9.78 -4.57
CA SER A 181 57.02 -11.11 -4.28
C SER A 181 56.16 -11.95 -3.33
N ALA A 182 55.30 -11.30 -2.54
CA ALA A 182 54.29 -11.97 -1.72
C ALA A 182 53.18 -12.64 -2.55
N ILE A 183 52.79 -12.05 -3.70
CA ILE A 183 51.78 -12.60 -4.60
C ILE A 183 52.30 -13.88 -5.28
N LEU A 184 53.59 -13.93 -5.61
CA LEU A 184 54.22 -15.13 -6.18
C LEU A 184 54.25 -16.29 -5.18
N LYS A 185 54.57 -16.03 -3.91
CA LYS A 185 54.50 -17.04 -2.84
C LYS A 185 53.07 -17.55 -2.61
N LEU A 186 52.08 -16.66 -2.68
CA LEU A 186 50.67 -17.03 -2.57
C LEU A 186 50.15 -17.83 -3.79
N LYS A 187 50.77 -17.69 -4.97
CA LYS A 187 50.48 -18.53 -6.15
C LYS A 187 50.97 -19.98 -5.98
N GLU A 188 52.01 -20.20 -5.17
CA GLU A 188 52.60 -21.53 -4.93
C GLU A 188 51.83 -22.33 -3.87
N GLU A 189 51.02 -21.68 -3.03
CA GLU A 189 50.22 -22.36 -2.00
C GLU A 189 48.82 -22.73 -2.52
N ASP A 190 48.66 -23.97 -3.01
CA ASP A 190 47.42 -24.48 -3.62
C ASP A 190 46.24 -24.67 -2.65
N GLU A 191 46.45 -24.55 -1.33
CA GLU A 191 45.44 -24.89 -0.31
C GLU A 191 44.68 -23.67 0.27
N ILE A 192 45.03 -22.44 -0.10
CA ILE A 192 44.36 -21.25 0.42
C ILE A 192 43.29 -20.79 -0.58
N PRO A 193 42.03 -20.52 -0.17
CA PRO A 193 40.99 -19.99 -1.06
C PRO A 193 41.38 -18.71 -1.84
N LEU A 194 42.36 -17.97 -1.32
CA LEU A 194 42.92 -16.79 -1.95
C LEU A 194 43.86 -17.11 -3.14
N SER A 195 44.52 -18.27 -3.16
CA SER A 195 45.43 -18.65 -4.25
C SER A 195 44.66 -18.97 -5.53
N TYR A 196 43.41 -19.43 -5.43
CA TYR A 196 42.48 -19.55 -6.56
C TYR A 196 42.28 -18.21 -7.31
N LEU A 197 42.27 -17.09 -6.58
CA LEU A 197 42.18 -15.75 -7.17
C LEU A 197 43.49 -15.29 -7.83
N LEU A 198 44.56 -16.07 -7.76
CA LEU A 198 45.85 -15.75 -8.36
C LEU A 198 46.20 -16.69 -9.52
N GLN A 199 45.41 -17.74 -9.75
CA GLN A 199 45.60 -18.67 -10.85
C GLN A 199 45.22 -18.03 -12.20
N GLU A 200 46.08 -18.19 -13.19
CA GLU A 200 45.87 -17.67 -14.56
C GLU A 200 44.77 -18.42 -15.31
N ASN A 201 44.44 -19.63 -14.85
CA ASN A 201 43.39 -20.49 -15.40
C ASN A 201 42.00 -20.23 -14.79
N ALA A 202 41.88 -19.29 -13.84
CA ALA A 202 40.62 -18.99 -13.19
C ALA A 202 39.60 -18.41 -14.19
N THR A 203 38.38 -18.92 -14.16
CA THR A 203 37.31 -18.45 -15.04
C THR A 203 37.01 -16.97 -14.77
N THR A 204 37.02 -16.14 -15.81
CA THR A 204 36.72 -14.70 -15.70
C THR A 204 35.34 -14.38 -16.26
N ILE A 205 34.69 -13.39 -15.66
CA ILE A 205 33.39 -12.87 -16.07
C ILE A 205 33.56 -11.38 -16.40
N ASP A 206 32.88 -10.95 -17.45
CA ASP A 206 32.90 -9.56 -17.87
C ASP A 206 31.99 -8.72 -16.96
N THR A 207 32.59 -7.73 -16.30
CA THR A 207 31.90 -6.84 -15.37
C THR A 207 32.06 -5.38 -15.79
N ARG A 208 31.34 -4.46 -15.15
CA ARG A 208 31.52 -3.02 -15.40
C ARG A 208 32.91 -2.48 -15.01
N LEU A 209 33.68 -3.25 -14.24
CA LEU A 209 35.06 -2.92 -13.84
C LEU A 209 36.11 -3.61 -14.74
N GLY A 210 35.67 -4.31 -15.79
CA GLY A 210 36.51 -5.17 -16.62
C GLY A 210 36.35 -6.66 -16.29
N LYS A 211 37.24 -7.48 -16.85
CA LYS A 211 37.22 -8.94 -16.62
C LYS A 211 37.72 -9.25 -15.22
N VAL A 212 36.88 -9.90 -14.43
CA VAL A 212 37.16 -10.25 -13.04
C VAL A 212 36.98 -11.75 -12.86
N GLN A 213 37.81 -12.40 -12.04
CA GLN A 213 37.69 -13.83 -11.74
C GLN A 213 36.41 -14.16 -10.95
N THR A 214 35.83 -15.30 -11.29
CA THR A 214 34.64 -15.88 -10.65
C THR A 214 34.96 -16.24 -9.20
N GLY A 215 34.11 -15.82 -8.26
CA GLY A 215 34.32 -16.05 -6.81
C GLY A 215 35.11 -14.96 -6.08
N SER A 216 35.64 -13.95 -6.78
CA SER A 216 36.21 -12.76 -6.15
C SER A 216 35.14 -11.92 -5.42
N LEU A 217 35.56 -11.05 -4.49
CA LEU A 217 34.65 -10.11 -3.83
C LEU A 217 33.95 -9.18 -4.85
N LEU A 218 34.65 -8.81 -5.91
CA LEU A 218 34.11 -7.96 -6.98
C LEU A 218 33.08 -8.71 -7.85
N TYR A 219 33.22 -10.03 -7.99
CA TYR A 219 32.22 -10.86 -8.68
C TYR A 219 30.84 -10.79 -8.01
N PHE A 220 30.77 -10.81 -6.68
CA PHE A 220 29.50 -10.78 -5.95
C PHE A 220 28.76 -9.45 -6.07
N HIS A 221 29.50 -8.33 -6.16
CA HIS A 221 28.91 -6.99 -6.16
C HIS A 221 28.63 -6.41 -7.56
N VAL A 222 29.28 -6.92 -8.60
CA VAL A 222 29.24 -6.31 -9.95
C VAL A 222 28.68 -7.26 -11.03
N SER A 223 28.44 -8.53 -10.70
CA SER A 223 27.74 -9.45 -11.61
C SER A 223 26.29 -9.00 -11.82
N LYS A 224 25.84 -8.99 -13.07
CA LYS A 224 24.41 -8.83 -13.41
C LYS A 224 23.73 -10.16 -13.07
N ILE A 225 23.00 -10.21 -11.96
CA ILE A 225 22.00 -11.26 -11.69
C ILE A 225 20.73 -10.94 -12.48
#